data_AF-A0A3M1FI85-F1
#
_entry.id   AF-A0A3M1FI85-F1
#
_cell.length_a   1.000
_cell.length_b   1.000
_cell.length_c   1.000
_cell.angle_alpha   90.00
_cell.angle_beta   90.00
_cell.angle_gamma   90.00
#
_symmetry.space_group_name_H-M   'P 1'
#
loop_
_entity.id
_entity.type
_entity.pdbx_description
1 polymer ?
#
loop_
_entity_poly.entity_id
_entity_poly.type
_entity_poly.pdbx_seq_one_letter_code
_entity_poly.pdbx_strand_id
1 'polypeptide(L)'
;LEEALITLTKRVDQLTVRMDQLTERVERLEEALIALTVRMDQLTERVERLEEALIALTKRVDQLTERMDQLTERVDRLVATMERFQVVQAKNTGWRLEQTYRERAYAYFGRVLRKVRVVSIEEIEDEIEELPAPDRDELLLLDLIVRGRPRDVTDSTQVYLAVEVSAVVDRSDVERAWRRARILRSLGYVVVPVVAGEDVTRGGEESARENRVALFQDGTYQFWPEALQTALSQPRR
;
A
#
# COMPACT_ATOMS: atom_id res chain seq x y z
N LEU A 1 -98.81 -59.56 -28.63
CA LEU A 1 -98.23 -59.79 -27.28
C LEU A 1 -96.85 -60.41 -27.37
N GLU A 2 -96.67 -61.48 -28.14
CA GLU A 2 -95.40 -62.19 -28.30
C GLU A 2 -94.26 -61.35 -28.94
N GLU A 3 -94.52 -60.61 -30.03
CA GLU A 3 -93.52 -59.72 -30.65
C GLU A 3 -93.04 -58.58 -29.74
N ALA A 4 -93.95 -58.03 -28.93
CA ALA A 4 -93.62 -57.00 -27.95
C ALA A 4 -92.75 -57.55 -26.81
N LEU A 5 -93.00 -58.80 -26.39
CA LEU A 5 -92.19 -59.50 -25.39
C LEU A 5 -90.77 -59.77 -25.92
N ILE A 6 -90.64 -60.23 -27.17
CA ILE A 6 -89.33 -60.44 -27.83
C ILE A 6 -88.53 -59.13 -27.92
N THR A 7 -89.20 -58.02 -28.25
CA THR A 7 -88.57 -56.70 -28.35
C THR A 7 -88.14 -56.18 -26.99
N LEU A 8 -88.95 -56.42 -25.95
CA LEU A 8 -88.60 -56.08 -24.57
C LEU A 8 -87.39 -56.89 -24.09
N THR A 9 -87.36 -58.21 -24.34
CA THR A 9 -86.20 -59.07 -24.01
C THR A 9 -84.92 -58.55 -24.67
N LYS A 10 -84.96 -58.24 -25.97
CA LYS A 10 -83.78 -57.67 -26.67
C LYS A 10 -83.31 -56.34 -26.06
N ARG A 11 -84.24 -55.48 -25.61
CA ARG A 11 -83.89 -54.22 -24.94
C ARG A 11 -83.28 -54.45 -23.56
N VAL A 12 -83.80 -55.42 -22.81
CA VAL A 12 -83.23 -55.83 -21.51
C VAL A 12 -81.82 -56.37 -21.71
N ASP A 13 -81.60 -57.26 -22.69
CA ASP A 13 -80.27 -57.79 -23.01
C ASP A 13 -79.28 -56.68 -23.38
N GLN A 14 -79.71 -55.70 -24.20
CA GLN A 14 -78.89 -54.53 -24.55
C GLN A 14 -78.58 -53.64 -23.33
N LEU A 15 -79.51 -53.49 -22.41
CA LEU A 15 -79.28 -52.76 -21.17
C LEU A 15 -78.29 -53.49 -20.26
N THR A 16 -78.40 -54.81 -20.15
CA THR A 16 -77.44 -55.65 -19.41
C THR A 16 -76.02 -55.45 -19.95
N VAL A 17 -75.83 -55.56 -21.27
CA VAL A 17 -74.51 -55.34 -21.90
C VAL A 17 -73.98 -53.92 -21.62
N ARG A 18 -74.84 -52.90 -21.67
CA ARG A 18 -74.41 -51.52 -21.35
C ARG A 18 -74.05 -51.34 -19.88
N MET A 19 -74.76 -52.02 -18.97
CA MET A 19 -74.45 -52.00 -17.55
C MET A 19 -73.11 -52.68 -17.28
N ASP A 20 -72.83 -53.83 -17.90
CA ASP A 20 -71.54 -54.51 -17.77
C ASP A 20 -70.38 -53.61 -18.27
N GLN A 21 -70.56 -52.94 -19.41
CA GLN A 21 -69.57 -51.98 -19.93
C GLN A 21 -69.37 -50.76 -19.03
N LEU A 22 -70.44 -50.29 -18.36
CA LEU A 22 -70.32 -49.21 -17.38
C LEU A 22 -69.57 -49.66 -16.14
N THR A 23 -69.85 -50.85 -15.62
CA THR A 23 -69.13 -51.45 -14.49
C THR A 23 -67.63 -51.53 -14.78
N GLU A 24 -67.26 -52.09 -15.94
CA GLU A 24 -65.85 -52.20 -16.34
C GLU A 24 -65.16 -50.83 -16.48
N ARG A 25 -65.90 -49.80 -16.94
CA ARG A 25 -65.37 -48.43 -17.01
C ARG A 25 -65.20 -47.81 -15.62
N VAL A 26 -66.11 -48.09 -14.69
CA VAL A 26 -66.00 -47.62 -13.29
C VAL A 26 -64.80 -48.27 -12.62
N GLU A 27 -64.62 -49.58 -12.74
CA GLU A 27 -63.45 -50.30 -12.20
C GLU A 27 -62.13 -49.71 -12.72
N ARG A 28 -62.03 -49.45 -14.04
CA ARG A 28 -60.84 -48.80 -14.63
C ARG A 28 -60.60 -47.38 -14.12
N LEU A 29 -61.67 -46.63 -13.82
CA LEU A 29 -61.54 -45.29 -13.23
C LEU A 29 -61.09 -45.36 -11.77
N GLU A 30 -61.57 -46.34 -11.01
CA GLU A 30 -61.13 -46.57 -9.62
C GLU A 30 -59.65 -46.92 -9.57
N GLU A 31 -59.17 -47.82 -10.44
CA GLU A 31 -57.75 -48.15 -10.57
C GLU A 31 -56.89 -46.92 -10.94
N ALA A 32 -57.37 -46.12 -11.89
CA ALA A 32 -56.68 -44.89 -12.30
C ALA A 32 -56.62 -43.86 -11.15
N LEU A 33 -57.68 -43.76 -10.34
CA LEU A 33 -57.73 -42.87 -9.19
C LEU A 33 -56.75 -43.32 -8.10
N ILE A 34 -56.69 -44.62 -7.80
CA ILE A 34 -55.71 -45.17 -6.84
C ILE A 34 -54.27 -44.88 -7.31
N ALA A 35 -53.98 -45.11 -8.59
CA ALA A 35 -52.66 -44.82 -9.16
C ALA A 35 -52.31 -43.32 -9.10
N LEU A 36 -53.28 -42.43 -9.28
CA LEU A 36 -53.10 -40.99 -9.13
C LEU A 36 -52.81 -40.60 -7.68
N THR A 37 -53.55 -41.16 -6.71
CA THR A 37 -53.30 -40.91 -5.29
C THR A 37 -51.88 -41.29 -4.89
N VAL A 38 -51.41 -42.49 -5.28
CA VAL A 38 -50.04 -42.93 -5.00
C VAL A 38 -49.00 -41.97 -5.61
N ARG A 39 -49.23 -41.47 -6.83
CA ARG A 39 -48.34 -40.49 -7.45
C ARG A 39 -48.34 -39.15 -6.71
N MET A 40 -49.49 -38.71 -6.19
CA MET A 40 -49.59 -37.47 -5.41
C MET A 40 -48.87 -37.60 -4.07
N ASP A 41 -48.95 -38.75 -3.40
CA ASP A 41 -48.21 -39.01 -2.17
C ASP A 41 -46.69 -38.97 -2.41
N GLN A 42 -46.23 -39.61 -3.50
CA GLN A 42 -44.82 -39.58 -3.91
C GLN A 42 -44.33 -38.16 -4.26
N LEU A 43 -45.17 -37.35 -4.89
CA LEU A 43 -44.84 -35.95 -5.19
C LEU A 43 -44.74 -35.13 -3.89
N THR A 44 -45.65 -35.33 -2.95
CA THR A 44 -45.64 -34.67 -1.64
C THR A 44 -44.34 -34.97 -0.90
N GLU A 45 -43.94 -36.24 -0.81
CA GLU A 45 -42.69 -36.64 -0.16
C GLU A 45 -41.45 -36.03 -0.86
N ARG A 46 -41.48 -35.94 -2.20
CA ARG A 46 -40.38 -35.29 -2.95
C ARG A 46 -40.31 -33.79 -2.68
N VAL A 47 -41.44 -33.11 -2.53
CA VAL A 47 -41.49 -31.68 -2.20
C VAL A 47 -40.94 -31.45 -0.79
N GLU A 48 -41.35 -32.24 0.20
CA GLU A 48 -40.84 -32.16 1.57
C GLU A 48 -39.31 -32.32 1.61
N ARG A 49 -38.75 -33.31 0.91
CA ARG A 49 -37.28 -33.49 0.83
C ARG A 49 -36.58 -32.30 0.15
N LEU A 50 -37.21 -31.66 -0.83
CA LEU A 50 -36.66 -30.47 -1.48
C LEU A 50 -36.67 -29.26 -0.55
N GLU A 51 -37.73 -29.09 0.25
CA GLU A 51 -37.81 -28.03 1.26
C GLU A 51 -36.72 -28.19 2.32
N GLU A 52 -36.50 -29.42 2.83
CA GLU A 52 -35.42 -29.70 3.77
C GLU A 52 -34.04 -29.40 3.17
N ALA A 53 -33.81 -29.81 1.92
CA ALA A 53 -32.56 -29.52 1.21
C ALA A 53 -32.34 -28.02 1.02
N LEU A 54 -33.40 -27.25 0.73
CA LEU A 54 -33.33 -25.81 0.59
C LEU A 54 -32.97 -25.13 1.91
N ILE A 55 -33.60 -25.55 3.03
CA ILE A 55 -33.28 -25.03 4.37
C ILE A 55 -31.81 -25.31 4.71
N ALA A 56 -31.30 -26.51 4.41
CA ALA A 56 -29.90 -26.86 4.65
C ALA A 56 -28.94 -26.01 3.79
N LEU A 57 -29.31 -25.74 2.54
CA LEU A 57 -28.53 -24.89 1.65
C LEU A 57 -28.48 -23.45 2.14
N THR A 58 -29.61 -22.87 2.56
CA THR A 58 -29.68 -21.52 3.14
C THR A 58 -28.75 -21.40 4.34
N LYS A 59 -28.80 -22.34 5.29
CA LYS A 59 -27.90 -22.35 6.45
C LYS A 59 -26.42 -22.40 6.05
N ARG A 60 -26.08 -23.15 5.00
CA ARG A 60 -24.70 -23.23 4.50
C ARG A 60 -24.27 -21.93 3.83
N VAL A 61 -25.16 -21.26 3.11
CA VAL A 61 -24.90 -19.94 2.53
C VAL A 61 -24.66 -18.92 3.65
N ASP A 62 -25.50 -18.88 4.68
CA ASP A 62 -25.34 -17.97 5.83
C ASP A 62 -23.98 -18.17 6.52
N GLN A 63 -23.57 -19.43 6.74
CA GLN A 63 -22.25 -19.74 7.30
C GLN A 63 -21.09 -19.32 6.40
N LEU A 64 -21.27 -19.39 5.08
CA LEU A 64 -20.25 -18.92 4.13
C LEU A 64 -20.17 -17.40 4.14
N THR A 65 -21.29 -16.69 4.20
CA THR A 65 -21.34 -15.23 4.34
C THR A 65 -20.57 -14.77 5.59
N GLU A 66 -20.87 -15.35 6.75
CA GLU A 66 -20.16 -15.04 8.00
C GLU A 66 -18.64 -15.28 7.90
N ARG A 67 -18.23 -16.38 7.25
CA ARG A 67 -16.81 -16.66 7.01
C ARG A 67 -16.15 -15.66 6.06
N MET A 68 -16.88 -15.15 5.07
CA MET A 68 -16.39 -14.12 4.16
C MET A 68 -16.24 -12.79 4.89
N ASP A 69 -17.17 -12.43 5.77
CA ASP A 69 -17.07 -11.21 6.59
C ASP A 69 -15.85 -11.26 7.52
N GLN A 70 -15.64 -12.39 8.20
CA GLN A 70 -14.44 -12.62 9.02
C GLN A 70 -13.14 -12.59 8.22
N LEU A 71 -13.15 -13.12 6.99
CA LEU A 71 -11.98 -13.07 6.12
C LEU A 71 -11.67 -11.63 5.70
N THR A 72 -12.69 -10.86 5.35
CA THR A 72 -12.56 -9.43 4.98
C THR A 72 -11.94 -8.64 6.12
N GLU A 73 -12.47 -8.80 7.34
CA GLU A 73 -11.92 -8.11 8.52
C GLU A 73 -10.46 -8.50 8.82
N ARG A 74 -10.09 -9.76 8.57
CA ARG A 74 -8.69 -10.22 8.71
C ARG A 74 -7.78 -9.61 7.65
N VAL A 75 -8.26 -9.47 6.41
CA VAL A 75 -7.51 -8.83 5.33
C VAL A 75 -7.29 -7.35 5.64
N ASP A 76 -8.31 -6.64 6.11
CA ASP A 76 -8.19 -5.22 6.49
C ASP A 76 -7.16 -5.02 7.61
N ARG A 77 -7.17 -5.91 8.63
CA ARG A 77 -6.17 -5.90 9.71
C ARG A 77 -4.75 -6.18 9.20
N LEU A 78 -4.59 -7.04 8.21
CA LEU A 78 -3.29 -7.30 7.58
C LEU A 78 -2.79 -6.08 6.81
N VAL A 79 -3.65 -5.45 6.00
CA VAL A 79 -3.32 -4.23 5.25
C VAL A 79 -2.85 -3.13 6.21
N ALA A 80 -3.62 -2.84 7.27
CA ALA A 80 -3.24 -1.83 8.27
C ALA A 80 -1.94 -2.16 9.01
N THR A 81 -1.59 -3.45 9.15
CA THR A 81 -0.32 -3.87 9.75
C THR A 81 0.84 -3.71 8.77
N MET A 82 0.62 -4.00 7.49
CA MET A 82 1.61 -3.79 6.43
C MET A 82 1.93 -2.31 6.24
N GLU A 83 0.93 -1.42 6.24
CA GLU A 83 1.13 0.03 6.17
C GLU A 83 1.97 0.55 7.34
N ARG A 84 1.65 0.14 8.57
CA ARG A 84 2.46 0.48 9.76
C ARG A 84 3.87 -0.05 9.66
N PHE A 85 4.05 -1.28 9.17
CA PHE A 85 5.38 -1.85 8.96
C PHE A 85 6.18 -1.07 7.93
N GLN A 86 5.58 -0.66 6.81
CA GLN A 86 6.24 0.18 5.79
C GLN A 86 6.73 1.51 6.37
N VAL A 87 5.92 2.18 7.20
CA VAL A 87 6.33 3.43 7.87
C VAL A 87 7.53 3.20 8.79
N VAL A 88 7.52 2.12 9.58
CA VAL A 88 8.65 1.79 10.47
C VAL A 88 9.90 1.44 9.67
N GLN A 89 9.76 0.69 8.58
CA GLN A 89 10.89 0.36 7.70
C GLN A 89 11.50 1.62 7.06
N ALA A 90 10.67 2.55 6.57
CA ALA A 90 11.16 3.82 6.02
C ALA A 90 11.99 4.61 7.03
N LYS A 91 11.51 4.70 8.29
CA LYS A 91 12.26 5.35 9.39
C LYS A 91 13.58 4.64 9.70
N ASN A 92 13.57 3.31 9.76
CA ASN A 92 14.78 2.53 10.01
C ASN A 92 15.82 2.69 8.89
N THR A 93 15.37 2.74 7.63
CA THR A 93 16.26 3.00 6.49
C THR A 93 16.87 4.39 6.58
N GLY A 94 16.09 5.42 6.89
CA GLY A 94 16.58 6.79 7.11
C GLY A 94 17.65 6.84 8.20
N TRP A 95 17.33 6.33 9.40
CA TRP A 95 18.28 6.30 10.52
C TRP A 95 19.56 5.52 10.18
N ARG A 96 19.44 4.37 9.51
CA ARG A 96 20.60 3.57 9.06
C ARG A 96 21.48 4.38 8.12
N LEU A 97 20.89 5.09 7.16
CA LEU A 97 21.62 5.90 6.19
C LEU A 97 22.37 7.04 6.90
N GLU A 98 21.67 7.82 7.72
CA GLU A 98 22.26 8.92 8.50
C GLU A 98 23.45 8.44 9.34
N GLN A 99 23.30 7.34 10.07
CA GLN A 99 24.39 6.73 10.84
C GLN A 99 25.55 6.29 9.95
N THR A 100 25.26 5.66 8.81
CA THR A 100 26.29 5.20 7.87
C THR A 100 27.11 6.38 7.33
N TYR A 101 26.46 7.48 6.94
CA TYR A 101 27.14 8.68 6.46
C TYR A 101 27.99 9.34 7.55
N ARG A 102 27.52 9.33 8.80
CA ARG A 102 28.26 9.86 9.95
C ARG A 102 29.50 9.03 10.28
N GLU A 103 29.35 7.71 10.44
CA GLU A 103 30.44 6.80 10.80
C GLU A 103 31.49 6.70 9.68
N ARG A 104 31.04 6.72 8.43
CA ARG A 104 31.90 6.56 7.24
C ARG A 104 32.10 7.86 6.48
N ALA A 105 32.02 9.00 7.15
CA ALA A 105 32.15 10.32 6.52
C ALA A 105 33.37 10.45 5.59
N TYR A 106 34.53 9.90 6.00
CA TYR A 106 35.72 9.94 5.14
C TYR A 106 35.54 9.19 3.80
N ALA A 107 34.78 8.08 3.77
CA ALA A 107 34.56 7.32 2.56
C ALA A 107 33.72 8.09 1.52
N TYR A 108 32.76 8.89 2.00
CA TYR A 108 31.84 9.67 1.17
C TYR A 108 32.41 11.04 0.78
N PHE A 109 32.95 11.78 1.75
CA PHE A 109 33.41 13.16 1.53
C PHE A 109 34.91 13.24 1.24
N GLY A 110 35.68 12.19 1.51
CA GLY A 110 37.14 12.16 1.29
C GLY A 110 37.54 12.23 -0.19
N ARG A 111 36.61 12.01 -1.11
CA ARG A 111 36.81 12.19 -2.56
C ARG A 111 36.96 13.65 -2.96
N VAL A 112 36.26 14.56 -2.27
CA VAL A 112 36.25 16.00 -2.55
C VAL A 112 36.98 16.83 -1.49
N LEU A 113 37.08 16.30 -0.27
CA LEU A 113 37.75 16.95 0.86
C LEU A 113 38.98 16.16 1.35
N ARG A 114 39.97 16.90 1.86
CA ARG A 114 41.07 16.43 2.70
C ARG A 114 40.75 16.71 4.17
N LYS A 115 41.31 15.92 5.07
CA LYS A 115 41.14 16.06 6.53
C LYS A 115 39.67 16.11 6.97
N VAL A 116 38.86 15.21 6.43
CA VAL A 116 37.43 15.11 6.74
C VAL A 116 37.22 14.88 8.23
N ARG A 117 36.37 15.70 8.84
CA ARG A 117 35.88 15.55 10.21
C ARG A 117 34.39 15.83 10.25
N VAL A 118 33.65 14.96 10.91
CA VAL A 118 32.26 15.26 11.31
C VAL A 118 32.32 16.30 12.42
N VAL A 119 31.48 17.33 12.33
CA VAL A 119 31.33 18.37 13.36
C VAL A 119 30.09 18.00 14.16
N SER A 120 30.24 17.90 15.47
CA SER A 120 29.11 17.68 16.37
C SER A 120 28.45 19.00 16.75
N ILE A 121 27.21 18.95 17.26
CA ILE A 121 26.48 20.17 17.67
C ILE A 121 27.21 20.87 18.81
N GLU A 122 27.82 20.11 19.72
CA GLU A 122 28.60 20.65 20.85
C GLU A 122 29.83 21.46 20.38
N GLU A 123 30.36 21.21 19.17
CA GLU A 123 31.48 22.00 18.64
C GLU A 123 31.08 23.40 18.18
N ILE A 124 29.78 23.66 17.96
CA ILE A 124 29.25 24.92 17.41
C ILE A 124 28.07 25.46 18.24
N GLU A 125 27.92 24.98 19.48
CA GLU A 125 26.78 25.30 20.35
C GLU A 125 26.70 26.79 20.63
N ASP A 126 27.83 27.42 20.99
CA ASP A 126 27.93 28.84 21.30
C ASP A 126 27.48 29.70 20.11
N GLU A 127 27.92 29.38 18.89
CA GLU A 127 27.52 30.12 17.69
C GLU A 127 26.04 29.91 17.32
N ILE A 128 25.50 28.71 17.57
CA ILE A 128 24.09 28.40 17.33
C ILE A 128 23.18 29.13 18.34
N GLU A 129 23.63 29.35 19.58
CA GLU A 129 22.85 30.05 20.58
C GLU A 129 22.52 31.50 20.20
N GLU A 130 23.39 32.14 19.40
CA GLU A 130 23.20 33.49 18.88
C GLU A 130 22.12 33.58 17.78
N LEU A 131 21.70 32.44 17.19
CA LEU A 131 20.69 32.41 16.14
C LEU A 131 19.27 32.65 16.68
N PRO A 132 18.39 33.29 15.88
CA PRO A 132 16.96 33.29 16.15
C PRO A 132 16.43 31.86 16.33
N ALA A 133 15.48 31.66 17.25
CA ALA A 133 14.93 30.32 17.54
C ALA A 133 14.51 29.54 16.28
N PRO A 134 13.82 30.12 15.27
CA PRO A 134 13.48 29.39 14.04
C PRO A 134 14.68 28.90 13.24
N ASP A 135 15.76 29.69 13.16
CA ASP A 135 16.97 29.31 12.42
C ASP A 135 17.77 28.25 13.20
N ARG A 136 17.79 28.36 14.53
CA ARG A 136 18.38 27.34 15.42
C ARG A 136 17.65 26.01 15.30
N ASP A 137 16.32 26.00 15.44
CA ASP A 137 15.51 24.78 15.34
C ASP A 137 15.65 24.11 13.96
N GLU A 138 15.72 24.91 12.89
CA GLU A 138 15.96 24.40 11.54
C GLU A 138 17.36 23.78 11.39
N LEU A 139 18.38 24.38 11.98
CA LEU A 139 19.76 23.88 11.91
C LEU A 139 19.96 22.60 12.74
N LEU A 140 19.27 22.47 13.88
CA LEU A 140 19.31 21.27 14.72
C LEU A 140 18.75 20.02 14.02
N LEU A 141 17.97 20.20 12.96
CA LEU A 141 17.43 19.12 12.13
C LEU A 141 18.36 18.68 10.99
N LEU A 142 19.56 19.26 10.89
CA LEU A 142 20.54 18.90 9.87
C LEU A 142 21.16 17.53 10.20
N ASP A 143 21.15 16.61 9.22
CA ASP A 143 21.57 15.23 9.45
C ASP A 143 23.07 15.13 9.78
N LEU A 144 23.88 15.93 9.08
CA LEU A 144 25.33 15.88 9.22
C LEU A 144 26.01 17.20 8.82
N ILE A 145 26.95 17.64 9.67
CA ILE A 145 27.90 18.70 9.34
C ILE A 145 29.29 18.07 9.17
N VAL A 146 29.94 18.37 8.06
CA VAL A 146 31.29 17.85 7.77
C VAL A 146 32.23 19.01 7.48
N ARG A 147 33.38 19.08 8.15
CA ARG A 147 34.44 20.03 7.80
C ARG A 147 35.61 19.35 7.12
N GLY A 148 36.28 20.09 6.25
CA GLY A 148 37.50 19.66 5.59
C GLY A 148 38.10 20.74 4.71
N ARG A 149 39.12 20.37 3.93
CA ARG A 149 39.77 21.26 2.97
C ARG A 149 39.51 20.75 1.55
N PRO A 150 38.98 21.56 0.62
CA PRO A 150 38.78 21.12 -0.75
C PRO A 150 40.07 20.58 -1.37
N ARG A 151 39.93 19.54 -2.20
CA ARG A 151 41.07 18.98 -2.95
C ARG A 151 41.49 19.87 -4.10
N ASP A 152 40.51 20.47 -4.76
CA ASP A 152 40.71 21.24 -6.00
C ASP A 152 41.11 22.69 -5.76
N VAL A 153 41.23 23.10 -4.48
CA VAL A 153 41.62 24.45 -4.09
C VAL A 153 43.02 24.39 -3.49
N THR A 154 43.90 25.24 -4.00
CA THR A 154 45.31 25.35 -3.55
C THR A 154 45.42 26.04 -2.20
N ASP A 155 44.50 26.97 -1.91
CA ASP A 155 44.41 27.59 -0.60
C ASP A 155 43.96 26.59 0.47
N SER A 156 44.48 26.77 1.68
CA SER A 156 44.18 25.94 2.84
C SER A 156 42.82 26.23 3.47
N THR A 157 41.95 26.97 2.75
CA THR A 157 40.60 27.34 3.17
C THR A 157 39.83 26.10 3.63
N GLN A 158 39.31 26.20 4.85
CA GLN A 158 38.43 25.21 5.44
C GLN A 158 37.00 25.48 4.97
N VAL A 159 36.31 24.42 4.55
CA VAL A 159 34.89 24.46 4.18
C VAL A 159 34.11 23.51 5.07
N TYR A 160 32.84 23.81 5.23
CA TYR A 160 31.84 22.99 5.89
C TYR A 160 30.85 22.48 4.84
N LEU A 161 30.34 21.28 5.03
CA LEU A 161 29.25 20.70 4.26
C LEU A 161 28.02 20.66 5.17
N ALA A 162 26.91 21.23 4.72
CA ALA A 162 25.60 20.99 5.31
C ALA A 162 24.96 19.85 4.52
N VAL A 163 24.90 18.67 5.11
CA VAL A 163 24.52 17.44 4.40
C VAL A 163 23.12 17.00 4.84
N GLU A 164 22.23 16.84 3.86
CA GLU A 164 20.98 16.10 3.99
C GLU A 164 21.16 14.70 3.41
N VAL A 165 20.68 13.70 4.13
CA VAL A 165 20.75 12.29 3.76
C VAL A 165 19.33 11.76 3.54
N SER A 166 19.10 11.17 2.37
CA SER A 166 17.82 10.56 2.04
C SER A 166 18.02 9.25 1.31
N ALA A 167 17.10 8.29 1.50
CA ALA A 167 17.09 7.09 0.66
C ALA A 167 16.78 7.46 -0.80
N VAL A 168 15.85 8.40 -1.00
CA VAL A 168 15.43 8.91 -2.29
C VAL A 168 15.44 10.43 -2.24
N VAL A 169 16.47 11.04 -2.82
CA VAL A 169 16.64 12.50 -2.81
C VAL A 169 15.57 13.17 -3.67
N ASP A 170 14.76 14.02 -3.06
CA ASP A 170 13.74 14.82 -3.73
C ASP A 170 14.06 16.34 -3.72
N ARG A 171 13.12 17.14 -4.23
CA ARG A 171 13.26 18.61 -4.21
C ARG A 171 13.33 19.15 -2.78
N SER A 172 12.56 18.58 -1.87
CA SER A 172 12.48 18.98 -0.46
C SER A 172 13.82 18.77 0.23
N ASP A 173 14.49 17.64 -0.02
CA ASP A 173 15.82 17.35 0.53
C ASP A 173 16.86 18.40 0.09
N VAL A 174 16.81 18.80 -1.19
CA VAL A 174 17.68 19.86 -1.73
C VAL A 174 17.40 21.21 -1.09
N GLU A 175 16.13 21.57 -0.95
CA GLU A 175 15.73 22.83 -0.32
C GLU A 175 16.16 22.90 1.15
N ARG A 176 16.08 21.78 1.89
CA ARG A 176 16.59 21.69 3.27
C ARG A 176 18.09 21.90 3.34
N ALA A 177 18.87 21.19 2.50
CA ALA A 177 20.32 21.35 2.45
C ALA A 177 20.72 22.79 2.15
N TRP A 178 20.06 23.40 1.17
CA TRP A 178 20.30 24.80 0.78
C TRP A 178 19.98 25.78 1.90
N ARG A 179 18.83 25.63 2.56
CA ARG A 179 18.37 26.51 3.65
C ARG A 179 19.29 26.42 4.85
N ARG A 180 19.66 25.20 5.27
CA ARG A 180 20.55 24.95 6.41
C ARG A 180 21.98 25.43 6.14
N ALA A 181 22.48 25.27 4.92
CA ALA A 181 23.75 25.89 4.51
C ALA A 181 23.69 27.42 4.61
N ARG A 182 22.57 28.06 4.24
CA ARG A 182 22.38 29.51 4.37
C ARG A 182 22.47 29.97 5.82
N ILE A 183 21.90 29.22 6.76
CA ILE A 183 21.96 29.51 8.20
C ILE A 183 23.42 29.44 8.68
N LEU A 184 24.14 28.35 8.38
CA LEU A 184 25.56 28.23 8.75
C LEU A 184 26.44 29.33 8.12
N ARG A 185 26.13 29.77 6.90
CA ARG A 185 26.83 30.91 6.28
C ARG A 185 26.60 32.22 7.03
N SER A 186 25.43 32.41 7.63
CA SER A 186 25.13 33.60 8.43
C SER A 186 26.00 33.70 9.69
N LEU A 187 26.49 32.56 10.18
CA LEU A 187 27.48 32.42 11.25
C LEU A 187 28.94 32.61 10.78
N GLY A 188 29.16 32.90 9.50
CA GLY A 188 30.49 33.15 8.93
C GLY A 188 31.22 31.91 8.40
N TYR A 189 30.61 30.72 8.45
CA TYR A 189 31.21 29.52 7.88
C TYR A 189 31.13 29.50 6.34
N VAL A 190 32.19 29.03 5.69
CA VAL A 190 32.19 28.74 4.25
C VAL A 190 31.51 27.40 4.02
N VAL A 191 30.23 27.40 3.65
CA VAL A 191 29.42 26.17 3.60
C VAL A 191 29.00 25.80 2.19
N VAL A 192 29.18 24.53 1.83
CA VAL A 192 28.64 23.90 0.62
C VAL A 192 27.40 23.06 1.02
N PRO A 193 26.21 23.35 0.48
CA PRO A 193 25.06 22.48 0.67
C PRO A 193 25.26 21.18 -0.10
N VAL A 194 24.96 20.05 0.54
CA VAL A 194 25.09 18.71 -0.05
C VAL A 194 23.83 17.92 0.23
N VAL A 195 23.34 17.22 -0.79
CA VAL A 195 22.37 16.12 -0.63
C VAL A 195 23.07 14.81 -0.96
N ALA A 196 22.79 13.77 -0.18
CA ALA A 196 23.38 12.47 -0.37
C ALA A 196 22.32 11.37 -0.26
N GLY A 197 22.32 10.43 -1.19
CA GLY A 197 21.34 9.34 -1.18
C GLY A 197 21.68 8.18 -2.09
N GLU A 198 20.86 7.13 -2.00
CA GLU A 198 20.96 5.94 -2.86
C GLU A 198 20.30 6.24 -4.22
N ASP A 199 19.09 6.81 -4.20
CA ASP A 199 18.34 7.21 -5.39
C ASP A 199 18.07 8.72 -5.42
N VAL A 200 17.78 9.24 -6.61
CA VAL A 200 17.46 10.66 -6.81
C VAL A 200 16.29 10.78 -7.78
N THR A 201 15.30 11.58 -7.40
CA THR A 201 14.18 11.90 -8.30
C THR A 201 14.62 12.95 -9.32
N ARG A 202 13.95 12.96 -10.49
CA ARG A 202 14.17 14.01 -11.49
C ARG A 202 14.02 15.43 -10.92
N GLY A 203 13.01 15.65 -10.06
CA GLY A 203 12.79 16.94 -9.42
C GLY A 203 13.88 17.32 -8.41
N GLY A 204 14.48 16.34 -7.72
CA GLY A 204 15.64 16.53 -6.86
C GLY A 204 16.88 16.91 -7.66
N GLU A 205 17.17 16.20 -8.75
CA GLU A 205 18.32 16.51 -9.62
C GLU A 205 18.22 17.90 -10.26
N GLU A 206 17.05 18.26 -10.79
CA GLU A 206 16.77 19.59 -11.34
C GLU A 206 16.95 20.69 -10.28
N SER A 207 16.38 20.49 -9.09
CA SER A 207 16.53 21.42 -7.96
C SER A 207 17.99 21.57 -7.52
N ALA A 208 18.75 20.47 -7.46
CA ALA A 208 20.15 20.48 -7.05
C ALA A 208 21.01 21.31 -8.02
N ARG A 209 20.77 21.14 -9.33
CA ARG A 209 21.41 21.93 -10.38
C ARG A 209 21.08 23.42 -10.26
N GLU A 210 19.79 23.75 -10.12
CA GLU A 210 19.31 25.13 -10.03
C GLU A 210 19.84 25.86 -8.79
N ASN A 211 19.80 25.20 -7.64
CA ASN A 211 20.20 25.78 -6.35
C ASN A 211 21.69 25.63 -6.04
N ARG A 212 22.46 25.03 -6.96
CA ARG A 212 23.90 24.73 -6.82
C ARG A 212 24.21 23.97 -5.53
N VAL A 213 23.44 22.91 -5.31
CA VAL A 213 23.63 21.94 -4.23
C VAL A 213 24.40 20.76 -4.79
N ALA A 214 25.48 20.37 -4.11
CA ALA A 214 26.25 19.21 -4.54
C ALA A 214 25.43 17.94 -4.27
N LEU A 215 25.34 17.07 -5.27
CA LEU A 215 24.60 15.82 -5.16
C LEU A 215 25.57 14.64 -5.11
N PHE A 216 25.51 13.84 -4.06
CA PHE A 216 26.27 12.61 -3.94
C PHE A 216 25.37 11.39 -4.16
N GLN A 217 25.66 10.63 -5.22
CA GLN A 217 24.93 9.40 -5.57
C GLN A 217 25.90 8.39 -6.20
N ASP A 218 25.74 7.12 -5.86
CA ASP A 218 26.55 6.00 -6.40
C ASP A 218 28.07 6.21 -6.33
N GLY A 219 28.53 6.86 -5.25
CA GLY A 219 29.94 7.17 -5.05
C GLY A 219 30.43 8.40 -5.81
N THR A 220 29.62 9.01 -6.66
CA THR A 220 30.02 10.14 -7.50
C THR A 220 29.38 11.44 -7.02
N TYR A 221 30.07 12.56 -7.23
CA TYR A 221 29.52 13.88 -7.01
C TYR A 221 29.09 14.50 -8.33
N GLN A 222 27.89 15.09 -8.31
CA GLN A 222 27.39 15.99 -9.33
C GLN A 222 27.32 17.41 -8.75
N PHE A 223 27.51 18.42 -9.60
CA PHE A 223 27.44 19.85 -9.27
C PHE A 223 28.41 20.34 -8.18
N TRP A 224 29.42 19.54 -7.83
CA TRP A 224 30.41 19.89 -6.80
C TRP A 224 31.20 21.17 -7.13
N PRO A 225 31.78 21.33 -8.34
CA PRO A 225 32.54 22.54 -8.67
C PRO A 225 31.70 23.82 -8.53
N GLU A 226 30.46 23.80 -9.02
CA GLU A 226 29.53 24.93 -9.00
C GLU A 226 29.10 25.27 -7.56
N ALA A 227 28.80 24.25 -6.75
CA ALA A 227 28.43 24.41 -5.36
C ALA A 227 29.61 24.95 -4.52
N LEU A 228 30.82 24.42 -4.73
CA LEU A 228 32.04 24.88 -4.07
C LEU A 228 32.39 26.31 -4.45
N GLN A 229 32.36 26.65 -5.75
CA GLN A 229 32.63 28.01 -6.20
C GLN A 229 31.63 29.00 -5.60
N THR A 230 30.36 28.62 -5.49
CA THR A 230 29.32 29.43 -4.86
C THR A 230 29.55 29.64 -3.37
N ALA A 231 30.08 28.64 -2.66
CA ALA A 231 30.45 28.79 -1.25
C ALA A 231 31.67 29.71 -1.07
N LEU A 232 32.68 29.58 -1.93
CA LEU A 232 33.93 30.34 -1.83
C LEU A 232 33.79 31.81 -2.24
N SER A 233 32.84 32.14 -3.13
CA SER A 233 32.62 33.49 -3.63
C SER A 233 31.78 34.38 -2.69
N GLN A 234 31.27 33.83 -1.59
CA GLN A 234 30.49 34.59 -0.63
C GLN A 234 31.39 35.48 0.25
N PRO A 235 30.97 36.73 0.53
CA PRO A 235 31.73 37.63 1.38
C PRO A 235 31.83 37.02 2.79
N ARG A 236 33.06 36.92 3.30
CA ARG A 236 33.30 36.54 4.70
C ARG A 236 32.89 37.72 5.58
N ARG A 237 32.05 37.47 6.60
CA ARG A 237 31.80 38.43 7.67
C ARG A 237 33.04 38.58 8.54
#